data_AF-A0A0W0ZCQ2-F1
#
_entry.id   AF-A0A0W0ZCQ2-F1
#
_cell.length_a   1.000
_cell.length_b   1.000
_cell.length_c   1.000
_cell.angle_alpha   90.00
_cell.angle_beta   90.00
_cell.angle_gamma   90.00
#
_symmetry.space_group_name_H-M   'P 1'
#
loop_
_entity.id
_entity.type
_entity.pdbx_description
1 polymer ?
#
loop_
_entity_poly.entity_id
_entity_poly.type
_entity_poly.pdbx_seq_one_letter_code
_entity_poly.pdbx_strand_id
1 'polypeptide(L)'
;MRKWFLLLLCFITTFALHANPLPAAEVFHVNVTTVDPNTFAINFQIKPNYFLYSERIKLSTKPNSAIQLGTLRLPHTEKKVDKQGHVYTVYRNQITIPVGILGNKPGKALVDLHYQGCSDDGFCYAPEIKTIQLTIDDSLALTQASLEQPSNTQPAVTEEPQNDGITKVFSSNNWLLILITFYGFGLLLSFTPCILPMVPVLSGIIVGHGKTITTRKAFFLSLSYVLSMSITYAIIGAVVALLGANLQISMQSPWAIGVFSLIFLLLALSMFGFYEFKLPHSWQAKIHGSSNQRGGHYVGAAIMGCLSTLILSPCVTAPLIGVLTYIAQTGNILLGCLTLFVLGLGMGTPLLLIGTSAGRWLPETGSWMNTIKALFGIIFIAVAIELISRIAPPLVRMILWASLLIFSGIYCGALTYSATHREKFNQGMGLILLVYGFLILVGASMGASNPLQPLTTAQSANAVPVNAPVKTQQKQNLSIIKEALADAEGTPVMLDFYADWCTSCKVMEATTFKDPRVQKALARFTVIKVDVTTNTTENKALLKYFDVVAPPTFIFFDAQGKELNNLKLVGEVSANKFLKTLKQID
;
A
#
# COMPACT_ATOMS: atom_id res chain seq x y z
N MET A 1 -1.64 -62.09 9.79
CA MET A 1 -1.27 -61.65 11.16
C MET A 1 -0.07 -60.69 11.26
N ARG A 2 1.06 -60.79 10.51
CA ARG A 2 2.14 -59.77 10.60
C ARG A 2 2.18 -58.72 9.46
N LYS A 3 2.22 -59.14 8.18
CA LYS A 3 2.21 -58.20 7.03
C LYS A 3 0.90 -57.39 6.92
N TRP A 4 -0.24 -58.03 7.14
CA TRP A 4 -1.57 -57.37 7.05
C TRP A 4 -1.80 -56.32 8.14
N PHE A 5 -1.22 -56.49 9.34
CA PHE A 5 -1.32 -55.50 10.42
C PHE A 5 -0.51 -54.23 10.12
N LEU A 6 0.69 -54.39 9.53
CA LEU A 6 1.49 -53.27 9.01
C LEU A 6 0.76 -52.52 7.88
N LEU A 7 0.09 -53.25 6.98
CA LEU A 7 -0.67 -52.65 5.88
C LEU A 7 -1.92 -51.91 6.42
N LEU A 8 -2.63 -52.47 7.40
CA LEU A 8 -3.73 -51.80 8.10
C LEU A 8 -3.24 -50.53 8.84
N LEU A 9 -2.08 -50.57 9.48
CA LEU A 9 -1.47 -49.41 10.15
C LEU A 9 -1.18 -48.28 9.13
N CYS A 10 -0.62 -48.61 7.97
CA CYS A 10 -0.43 -47.65 6.86
C CYS A 10 -1.75 -47.12 6.26
N PHE A 11 -2.82 -47.92 6.31
CA PHE A 11 -4.15 -47.51 5.83
C PHE A 11 -4.87 -46.58 6.82
N ILE A 12 -4.68 -46.81 8.13
CA ILE A 12 -5.22 -45.93 9.18
C ILE A 12 -4.49 -44.57 9.16
N THR A 13 -3.17 -44.54 8.95
CA THR A 13 -2.42 -43.28 8.82
C THR A 13 -2.74 -42.47 7.56
N THR A 14 -3.37 -43.08 6.53
CA THR A 14 -3.81 -42.35 5.32
C THR A 14 -5.26 -41.87 5.36
N PHE A 15 -6.04 -42.20 6.40
CA PHE A 15 -7.45 -41.80 6.52
C PHE A 15 -7.72 -40.57 7.40
N ALA A 16 -6.70 -40.02 8.07
CA ALA A 16 -6.84 -38.94 9.05
C ALA A 16 -6.34 -37.56 8.55
N LEU A 17 -6.73 -37.15 7.33
CA LEU A 17 -6.37 -35.83 6.79
C LEU A 17 -7.42 -35.20 5.85
N HIS A 18 -8.71 -35.40 6.16
CA HIS A 18 -9.69 -34.33 5.92
C HIS A 18 -9.43 -33.22 6.93
N ALA A 19 -8.43 -32.39 6.66
CA ALA A 19 -8.23 -31.15 7.38
C ALA A 19 -9.38 -30.20 7.01
N ASN A 20 -10.32 -30.02 7.93
CA ASN A 20 -11.09 -28.78 7.99
C ASN A 20 -10.08 -27.60 7.95
N PRO A 21 -10.42 -26.45 7.33
CA PRO A 21 -9.52 -25.32 7.24
C PRO A 21 -9.06 -24.92 8.64
N LEU A 22 -7.80 -25.20 8.95
CA LEU A 22 -7.26 -24.99 10.29
C LEU A 22 -7.39 -23.50 10.65
N PRO A 23 -7.83 -23.15 11.87
CA PRO A 23 -7.96 -21.76 12.31
C PRO A 23 -6.69 -20.95 12.04
N ALA A 24 -6.81 -19.63 11.81
CA ALA A 24 -5.66 -18.79 11.50
C ALA A 24 -4.49 -18.90 12.51
N ALA A 25 -4.83 -19.17 13.78
CA ALA A 25 -3.89 -19.38 14.89
C ALA A 25 -3.19 -20.76 14.91
N GLU A 26 -3.69 -21.75 14.15
CA GLU A 26 -3.12 -23.10 13.98
C GLU A 26 -2.37 -23.27 12.64
N VAL A 27 -2.24 -22.18 11.88
CA VAL A 27 -1.65 -22.14 10.54
C VAL A 27 -0.54 -21.10 10.45
N PHE A 28 -0.77 -19.93 11.05
CA PHE A 28 0.22 -18.89 11.27
C PHE A 28 0.52 -18.85 12.76
N HIS A 29 1.33 -19.81 13.22
CA HIS A 29 1.77 -19.86 14.61
C HIS A 29 2.74 -18.71 14.86
N VAL A 30 2.22 -17.62 15.42
CA VAL A 30 3.00 -16.48 15.88
C VAL A 30 3.49 -16.80 17.29
N ASN A 31 4.80 -16.88 17.48
CA ASN A 31 5.45 -16.85 18.78
C ASN A 31 6.20 -15.53 18.98
N VAL A 32 6.41 -15.16 20.24
CA VAL A 32 7.10 -13.92 20.64
C VAL A 32 8.17 -14.29 21.66
N THR A 33 9.44 -14.03 21.35
CA THR A 33 10.59 -14.39 22.20
C THR A 33 11.48 -13.19 22.44
N THR A 34 11.78 -12.85 23.70
CA THR A 34 12.85 -11.90 24.05
C THR A 34 14.19 -12.41 23.53
N VAL A 35 14.87 -11.61 22.71
CA VAL A 35 16.24 -11.89 22.24
C VAL A 35 17.25 -11.11 23.09
N ASP A 36 16.93 -9.86 23.43
CA ASP A 36 17.76 -8.95 24.21
C ASP A 36 16.89 -8.10 25.15
N PRO A 37 17.49 -7.41 26.15
CA PRO A 37 16.84 -6.34 26.92
C PRO A 37 16.24 -5.17 26.11
N ASN A 38 16.40 -5.15 24.78
CA ASN A 38 15.79 -4.19 23.86
C ASN A 38 15.32 -4.86 22.55
N THR A 39 15.09 -6.19 22.54
CA THR A 39 14.68 -6.93 21.33
C THR A 39 13.76 -8.10 21.65
N PHE A 40 12.68 -8.26 20.89
CA PHE A 40 11.98 -9.55 20.76
C PHE A 40 11.92 -9.98 19.29
N ALA A 41 11.63 -11.24 19.02
CA ALA A 41 11.40 -11.75 17.67
C ALA A 41 9.94 -12.20 17.55
N ILE A 42 9.27 -11.78 16.46
CA ILE A 42 7.95 -12.25 16.07
C ILE A 42 8.16 -13.39 15.08
N ASN A 43 7.86 -14.59 15.54
CA ASN A 43 8.30 -15.83 14.94
C ASN A 43 7.08 -16.52 14.33
N PHE A 44 6.94 -16.46 13.00
CA PHE A 44 5.80 -17.00 12.25
C PHE A 44 6.10 -18.37 11.62
N GLN A 45 5.80 -19.46 12.33
CA GLN A 45 5.76 -20.78 11.70
C GLN A 45 4.51 -20.90 10.83
N ILE A 46 4.71 -21.15 9.53
CA ILE A 46 3.65 -21.28 8.52
C ILE A 46 3.54 -22.75 8.11
N LYS A 47 2.37 -23.35 8.33
CA LYS A 47 2.13 -24.75 7.96
C LYS A 47 2.30 -24.96 6.44
N PRO A 48 2.85 -26.10 5.96
CA PRO A 48 2.97 -26.38 4.52
C PRO A 48 1.65 -26.24 3.77
N ASN A 49 1.71 -25.81 2.51
CA ASN A 49 0.59 -25.40 1.65
C ASN A 49 -0.12 -24.08 2.05
N TYR A 50 0.40 -23.34 3.03
CA TYR A 50 -0.09 -22.00 3.37
C TYR A 50 0.99 -20.93 3.12
N PHE A 51 0.57 -19.67 3.03
CA PHE A 51 1.46 -18.54 2.82
C PHE A 51 0.91 -17.23 3.41
N LEU A 52 1.81 -16.34 3.84
CA LEU A 52 1.48 -14.95 4.21
C LEU A 52 1.74 -14.01 3.03
N TYR A 53 0.92 -12.97 2.88
CA TYR A 53 1.21 -11.87 1.97
C TYR A 53 2.19 -10.89 2.61
N SER A 54 3.36 -10.70 1.99
CA SER A 54 4.40 -9.77 2.48
C SER A 54 3.86 -8.36 2.74
N GLU A 55 3.08 -7.83 1.80
CA GLU A 55 2.51 -6.48 1.81
C GLU A 55 1.40 -6.27 2.87
N ARG A 56 0.95 -7.36 3.51
CA ARG A 56 -0.16 -7.33 4.48
C ARG A 56 0.26 -7.63 5.93
N ILE A 57 1.54 -7.89 6.21
CA ILE A 57 2.09 -7.98 7.58
C ILE A 57 2.51 -6.58 8.05
N LYS A 58 1.97 -6.10 9.18
CA LYS A 58 2.22 -4.76 9.76
C LYS A 58 2.14 -4.80 11.29
N LEU A 59 2.80 -3.87 11.96
CA LEU A 59 2.62 -3.62 13.40
C LEU A 59 1.99 -2.25 13.63
N SER A 60 1.15 -2.14 14.64
CA SER A 60 0.66 -0.87 15.19
C SER A 60 0.75 -0.87 16.72
N THR A 61 0.64 0.30 17.34
CA THR A 61 0.51 0.44 18.80
C THR A 61 -0.65 1.35 19.13
N LYS A 62 -1.24 1.14 20.31
CA LYS A 62 -2.22 2.10 20.87
C LYS A 62 -1.47 3.40 21.19
N PRO A 63 -2.07 4.59 20.91
CA PRO A 63 -1.47 5.85 21.31
C PRO A 63 -1.18 5.87 22.82
N ASN A 64 -0.05 6.47 23.21
CA ASN A 64 0.39 6.62 24.59
C ASN A 64 0.87 5.32 25.30
N SER A 65 1.33 4.31 24.55
CA SER A 65 2.00 3.11 25.08
C SER A 65 3.33 3.42 25.77
N ALA A 66 3.66 2.69 26.86
CA ALA A 66 4.94 2.84 27.58
C ALA A 66 6.18 2.25 26.84
N ILE A 67 5.95 1.66 25.67
CA ILE A 67 6.94 1.04 24.79
C ILE A 67 6.92 1.67 23.40
N GLN A 68 8.03 1.46 22.72
CA GLN A 68 8.29 1.81 21.34
C GLN A 68 8.86 0.52 20.68
N LEU A 69 8.38 0.10 19.49
CA LEU A 69 8.71 -1.20 18.82
C LEU A 69 10.13 -1.30 18.17
N GLY A 70 10.34 -1.97 17.02
CA GLY A 70 11.70 -2.24 16.44
C GLY A 70 12.02 -1.67 15.03
N THR A 71 11.99 -2.52 14.02
CA THR A 71 11.65 -2.13 12.63
C THR A 71 11.26 -3.40 11.90
N LEU A 72 9.99 -3.53 11.49
CA LEU A 72 9.45 -4.79 10.99
C LEU A 72 10.14 -5.19 9.66
N ARG A 73 11.15 -6.05 9.76
CA ARG A 73 12.04 -6.42 8.66
C ARG A 73 11.72 -7.81 8.14
N LEU A 74 10.91 -7.82 7.10
CA LEU A 74 10.46 -9.02 6.43
C LEU A 74 11.60 -9.62 5.57
N PRO A 75 11.77 -10.96 5.53
CA PRO A 75 12.86 -11.64 4.81
C PRO A 75 12.63 -11.70 3.28
N HIS A 76 13.38 -12.54 2.55
CA HIS A 76 13.22 -12.73 1.11
C HIS A 76 11.87 -13.40 0.76
N THR A 77 11.16 -12.88 -0.25
CA THR A 77 9.84 -13.41 -0.67
C THR A 77 9.94 -14.40 -1.82
N GLU A 78 9.03 -15.36 -1.85
CA GLU A 78 8.74 -16.14 -3.06
C GLU A 78 7.73 -15.41 -3.95
N LYS A 79 7.70 -15.75 -5.25
CA LYS A 79 6.69 -15.27 -6.20
C LYS A 79 5.66 -16.37 -6.44
N LYS A 80 4.40 -16.09 -6.11
CA LYS A 80 3.25 -16.94 -6.46
C LYS A 80 2.48 -16.30 -7.61
N VAL A 81 2.15 -17.08 -8.63
CA VAL A 81 1.23 -16.66 -9.71
C VAL A 81 -0.16 -17.24 -9.44
N ASP A 82 -1.21 -16.45 -9.63
CA ASP A 82 -2.61 -16.94 -9.55
C ASP A 82 -3.11 -17.50 -10.89
N LYS A 83 -4.35 -18.00 -10.93
CA LYS A 83 -4.96 -18.57 -12.14
C LYS A 83 -5.42 -17.51 -13.16
N GLN A 84 -5.25 -16.21 -12.87
CA GLN A 84 -5.47 -15.09 -13.78
C GLN A 84 -4.15 -14.53 -14.36
N GLY A 85 -2.99 -14.94 -13.81
CA GLY A 85 -1.66 -14.48 -14.20
C GLY A 85 -1.08 -13.37 -13.32
N HIS A 86 -1.75 -12.97 -12.24
CA HIS A 86 -1.21 -11.98 -11.29
C HIS A 86 -0.09 -12.58 -10.46
N VAL A 87 0.99 -11.82 -10.26
CA VAL A 87 2.15 -12.23 -9.47
C VAL A 87 2.13 -11.55 -8.11
N TYR A 88 2.05 -12.34 -7.05
CA TYR A 88 2.10 -11.91 -5.65
C TYR A 88 3.45 -12.28 -5.02
N THR A 89 3.94 -11.45 -4.09
CA THR A 89 5.08 -11.80 -3.24
C THR A 89 4.58 -12.37 -1.91
N VAL A 90 5.14 -13.51 -1.50
CA VAL A 90 4.60 -14.33 -0.41
C VAL A 90 5.71 -14.91 0.47
N TYR A 91 5.36 -15.27 1.70
CA TYR A 91 6.21 -16.02 2.63
C TYR A 91 5.64 -17.40 2.91
N ARG A 92 6.52 -18.40 2.99
CA ARG A 92 6.20 -19.82 3.22
C ARG A 92 7.07 -20.41 4.32
N ASN A 93 6.61 -21.53 4.88
CA ASN A 93 7.25 -22.36 5.90
C ASN A 93 7.55 -21.65 7.23
N GLN A 94 8.34 -20.59 7.22
CA GLN A 94 8.81 -19.93 8.42
C GLN A 94 9.29 -18.50 8.14
N ILE A 95 9.04 -17.58 9.08
CA ILE A 95 9.43 -16.18 8.95
C ILE A 95 9.69 -15.56 10.34
N THR A 96 10.98 -15.57 10.73
CA THR A 96 11.47 -14.80 11.89
C THR A 96 11.50 -13.32 11.52
N ILE A 97 10.65 -12.52 12.17
CA ILE A 97 10.62 -11.06 12.03
C ILE A 97 11.11 -10.43 13.34
N PRO A 98 12.41 -10.08 13.46
CA PRO A 98 12.94 -9.45 14.66
C PRO A 98 12.39 -8.03 14.82
N VAL A 99 11.98 -7.70 16.05
CA VAL A 99 11.36 -6.45 16.46
C VAL A 99 12.03 -6.01 17.76
N GLY A 100 12.97 -5.06 17.65
CA GLY A 100 13.44 -4.26 18.80
C GLY A 100 12.29 -3.75 19.67
N ILE A 101 12.59 -3.33 20.91
CA ILE A 101 11.84 -2.28 21.59
C ILE A 101 12.78 -1.34 22.34
N LEU A 102 12.31 -0.14 22.63
CA LEU A 102 12.71 0.56 23.84
C LEU A 102 11.53 0.72 24.80
N GLY A 103 11.82 0.52 26.08
CA GLY A 103 10.94 0.87 27.19
C GLY A 103 11.13 2.33 27.58
N ASN A 104 10.06 3.11 27.61
CA ASN A 104 10.13 4.54 27.96
C ASN A 104 9.74 4.82 29.42
N LYS A 105 9.05 3.88 30.06
CA LYS A 105 8.72 3.86 31.49
C LYS A 105 8.67 2.41 31.97
N PRO A 106 9.02 2.12 33.24
CA PRO A 106 8.68 0.84 33.86
C PRO A 106 7.17 0.58 33.75
N GLY A 107 6.80 -0.67 33.44
CA GLY A 107 5.40 -1.08 33.29
C GLY A 107 5.12 -1.95 32.06
N LYS A 108 3.83 -2.17 31.81
CA LYS A 108 3.32 -3.00 30.71
C LYS A 108 2.80 -2.13 29.56
N ALA A 109 2.98 -2.58 28.32
CA ALA A 109 2.35 -1.95 27.17
C ALA A 109 2.09 -2.91 25.99
N LEU A 110 1.23 -2.46 25.07
CA LEU A 110 0.48 -3.32 24.14
C LEU A 110 0.70 -2.94 22.67
N VAL A 111 0.78 -3.95 21.82
CA VAL A 111 1.22 -3.88 20.42
C VAL A 111 0.33 -4.72 19.54
N ASP A 112 -0.29 -4.16 18.51
CA ASP A 112 -1.26 -4.86 17.66
C ASP A 112 -0.59 -5.28 16.32
N LEU A 113 -0.27 -6.57 16.21
CA LEU A 113 0.30 -7.21 15.03
C LEU A 113 -0.81 -7.56 14.03
N HIS A 114 -0.84 -6.84 12.91
CA HIS A 114 -1.71 -7.12 11.77
C HIS A 114 -1.03 -8.08 10.80
N TYR A 115 -1.73 -9.10 10.32
CA TYR A 115 -1.24 -9.94 9.22
C TYR A 115 -2.38 -10.56 8.41
N GLN A 116 -2.06 -11.06 7.22
CA GLN A 116 -2.99 -11.82 6.40
C GLN A 116 -2.26 -12.85 5.53
N GLY A 117 -2.86 -14.03 5.41
CA GLY A 117 -2.39 -15.11 4.54
C GLY A 117 -3.54 -15.93 3.96
N CYS A 118 -3.19 -16.93 3.17
CA CYS A 118 -4.12 -17.82 2.47
C CYS A 118 -3.56 -19.25 2.39
N SER A 119 -4.42 -20.22 2.08
CA SER A 119 -3.99 -21.54 1.60
C SER A 119 -3.68 -21.50 0.09
N ASP A 120 -2.81 -22.40 -0.37
CA ASP A 120 -2.69 -22.79 -1.78
C ASP A 120 -3.99 -23.42 -2.33
N ASP A 121 -4.82 -24.00 -1.46
CA ASP A 121 -6.21 -24.43 -1.79
C ASP A 121 -7.14 -23.25 -2.11
N GLY A 122 -6.67 -22.02 -1.92
CA GLY A 122 -7.31 -20.81 -2.43
C GLY A 122 -8.32 -20.14 -1.49
N PHE A 123 -8.35 -20.44 -0.20
CA PHE A 123 -9.05 -19.61 0.79
C PHE A 123 -8.10 -18.63 1.46
N CYS A 124 -8.58 -17.41 1.74
CA CYS A 124 -7.80 -16.33 2.35
C CYS A 124 -8.41 -15.92 3.69
N TYR A 125 -7.63 -16.02 4.75
CA TYR A 125 -8.04 -15.66 6.10
C TYR A 125 -8.33 -14.16 6.20
N ALA A 126 -9.17 -13.75 7.14
CA ALA A 126 -9.40 -12.33 7.42
C ALA A 126 -8.09 -11.63 7.87
N PRO A 127 -7.97 -10.29 7.73
CA PRO A 127 -6.88 -9.54 8.33
C PRO A 127 -6.91 -9.69 9.86
N GLU A 128 -6.00 -10.52 10.38
CA GLU A 128 -5.84 -10.82 11.81
C GLU A 128 -5.20 -9.65 12.54
N ILE A 129 -5.45 -9.59 13.85
CA ILE A 129 -4.82 -8.61 14.76
C ILE A 129 -4.50 -9.35 16.07
N LYS A 130 -3.22 -9.44 16.43
CA LYS A 130 -2.75 -10.08 17.67
C LYS A 130 -2.07 -9.06 18.58
N THR A 131 -2.59 -8.90 19.79
CA THR A 131 -1.97 -8.02 20.78
C THR A 131 -0.79 -8.71 21.48
N ILE A 132 0.36 -8.06 21.50
CA ILE A 132 1.60 -8.49 22.17
C ILE A 132 1.78 -7.60 23.40
N GLN A 133 1.97 -8.21 24.58
CA GLN A 133 2.21 -7.51 25.84
C GLN A 133 3.69 -7.58 26.21
N LEU A 134 4.32 -6.42 26.35
CA LEU A 134 5.72 -6.27 26.67
C LEU A 134 5.86 -5.60 28.04
N THR A 135 6.83 -6.07 28.84
CA THR A 135 7.07 -5.62 30.21
C THR A 135 8.46 -5.02 30.34
N ILE A 136 8.49 -3.79 30.84
CA ILE A 136 9.67 -2.94 31.04
C ILE A 136 9.94 -2.80 32.53
N ASP A 137 11.20 -2.90 32.94
CA ASP A 137 11.62 -2.68 34.33
C ASP A 137 12.08 -1.22 34.62
N ASP A 138 12.48 -0.94 35.86
CA ASP A 138 12.95 0.40 36.28
C ASP A 138 14.31 0.80 35.68
N SER A 139 15.08 -0.15 35.13
CA SER A 139 16.26 0.12 34.32
C SER A 139 15.93 0.37 32.83
N LEU A 140 14.63 0.36 32.50
CA LEU A 140 14.04 0.51 31.17
C LEU A 140 14.33 -0.66 30.21
N ALA A 141 14.76 -1.80 30.76
CA ALA A 141 14.99 -3.03 30.02
C ALA A 141 13.69 -3.81 29.77
N LEU A 142 13.58 -4.38 28.56
CA LEU A 142 12.65 -5.47 28.26
C LEU A 142 13.04 -6.71 29.07
N THR A 143 12.28 -7.01 30.11
CA THR A 143 12.46 -8.23 30.91
C THR A 143 11.59 -9.38 30.42
N GLN A 144 10.38 -9.11 29.92
CA GLN A 144 9.50 -10.12 29.33
C GLN A 144 8.69 -9.59 28.14
N ALA A 145 8.79 -10.29 27.01
CA ALA A 145 7.93 -10.16 25.85
C ALA A 145 7.06 -11.41 25.74
N SER A 146 5.74 -11.25 25.65
CA SER A 146 4.80 -12.34 25.40
C SER A 146 3.69 -11.84 24.47
N LEU A 147 3.05 -12.75 23.74
CA LEU A 147 1.70 -12.47 23.28
C LEU A 147 0.80 -12.19 24.48
N GLU A 148 -0.17 -11.30 24.33
CA GLU A 148 -1.17 -11.03 25.38
C GLU A 148 -2.19 -12.19 25.42
N GLN A 149 -1.71 -13.38 25.82
CA GLN A 149 -2.57 -14.38 26.42
C GLN A 149 -3.21 -13.71 27.64
N PRO A 150 -4.56 -13.68 27.75
CA PRO A 150 -5.19 -13.10 28.91
C PRO A 150 -4.73 -13.87 30.16
N SER A 151 -4.40 -13.16 31.24
CA SER A 151 -4.46 -13.80 32.56
C SER A 151 -5.90 -14.30 32.74
N ASN A 152 -6.15 -15.60 32.85
CA ASN A 152 -5.24 -16.63 33.35
C ASN A 152 -4.64 -17.62 32.33
N THR A 153 -3.35 -17.95 32.58
CA THR A 153 -2.70 -19.26 32.38
C THR A 153 -2.09 -19.60 31.00
N GLN A 154 -0.75 -19.54 30.95
CA GLN A 154 0.15 -20.29 30.04
C GLN A 154 -0.06 -21.82 30.16
N PRO A 155 0.16 -22.62 29.10
CA PRO A 155 1.50 -22.91 28.52
C PRO A 155 1.78 -22.11 27.22
N ALA A 156 3.01 -21.90 26.69
CA ALA A 156 4.22 -22.73 26.49
C ALA A 156 4.02 -23.85 25.42
N VAL A 157 4.92 -24.12 24.45
CA VAL A 157 6.40 -23.92 24.36
C VAL A 157 6.86 -23.71 22.88
N THR A 158 8.14 -23.32 22.68
CA THR A 158 9.03 -23.64 21.53
C THR A 158 9.22 -22.61 20.39
N GLU A 159 10.45 -22.53 19.89
CA GLU A 159 11.08 -21.48 19.09
C GLU A 159 11.01 -21.66 17.55
N GLU A 160 11.50 -20.67 16.83
CA GLU A 160 11.88 -20.67 15.40
C GLU A 160 13.41 -20.55 15.22
N PRO A 161 13.95 -20.88 14.03
CA PRO A 161 15.19 -20.26 13.56
C PRO A 161 15.21 -19.76 12.09
N GLN A 162 15.81 -18.57 11.83
CA GLN A 162 16.22 -17.93 10.54
C GLN A 162 15.23 -16.92 9.90
N ASN A 163 15.63 -15.80 9.25
CA ASN A 163 16.92 -15.11 8.96
C ASN A 163 16.60 -13.72 8.33
N ASP A 164 17.44 -12.67 8.23
CA ASP A 164 18.75 -12.31 8.83
C ASP A 164 19.16 -10.85 8.48
N GLY A 165 19.26 -10.52 7.18
CA GLY A 165 20.28 -9.58 6.67
C GLY A 165 20.09 -8.08 6.94
N ILE A 166 18.98 -7.47 6.50
CA ILE A 166 18.79 -6.00 6.62
C ILE A 166 18.84 -5.56 8.09
N THR A 167 18.40 -6.45 9.00
CA THR A 167 18.32 -6.26 10.46
C THR A 167 19.59 -5.67 11.05
N LYS A 168 20.74 -6.16 10.59
CA LYS A 168 22.06 -5.77 11.07
C LYS A 168 22.37 -4.27 10.91
N VAL A 169 21.71 -3.55 10.00
CA VAL A 169 21.94 -2.10 9.81
C VAL A 169 21.31 -1.24 10.90
N PHE A 170 20.04 -1.48 11.30
CA PHE A 170 19.44 -0.71 12.42
C PHE A 170 19.63 -1.37 13.80
N SER A 171 20.10 -2.63 13.86
CA SER A 171 20.63 -3.22 15.11
C SER A 171 22.08 -2.79 15.38
N SER A 172 22.79 -2.21 14.41
CA SER A 172 24.09 -1.60 14.69
C SER A 172 23.90 -0.25 15.38
N ASN A 173 24.46 -0.08 16.58
CA ASN A 173 24.45 1.20 17.33
C ASN A 173 25.25 2.34 16.66
N ASN A 174 25.73 2.12 15.44
CA ASN A 174 26.52 3.08 14.67
C ASN A 174 25.60 4.14 14.04
N TRP A 175 25.26 5.18 14.81
CA TRP A 175 24.49 6.34 14.32
C TRP A 175 25.05 6.90 13.00
N LEU A 176 26.38 6.90 12.83
CA LEU A 176 27.06 7.32 11.60
C LEU A 176 26.65 6.48 10.37
N LEU A 177 26.50 5.16 10.51
CA LEU A 177 26.07 4.26 9.43
C LEU A 177 24.60 4.52 9.05
N ILE A 178 23.75 4.76 10.05
CA ILE A 178 22.34 5.13 9.87
C ILE A 178 22.23 6.47 9.13
N LEU A 179 23.00 7.48 9.54
CA LEU A 179 23.07 8.79 8.88
C LEU A 179 23.56 8.69 7.43
N ILE A 180 24.64 7.94 7.16
CA ILE A 180 25.15 7.70 5.80
C ILE A 180 24.09 7.00 4.93
N THR A 181 23.37 6.03 5.49
CA THR A 181 22.29 5.30 4.80
C THR A 181 21.13 6.24 4.45
N PHE A 182 20.68 7.09 5.37
CA PHE A 182 19.60 8.05 5.09
C PHE A 182 20.03 9.19 4.17
N TYR A 183 21.28 9.64 4.24
CA TYR A 183 21.86 10.54 3.24
C TYR A 183 21.84 9.91 1.84
N GLY A 184 22.22 8.63 1.72
CA GLY A 184 22.14 7.85 0.48
C GLY A 184 20.73 7.71 -0.07
N PHE A 185 19.74 7.40 0.79
CA PHE A 185 18.32 7.42 0.40
C PHE A 185 17.86 8.81 -0.05
N GLY A 186 18.31 9.88 0.61
CA GLY A 186 18.01 11.25 0.20
C GLY A 186 18.53 11.57 -1.21
N LEU A 187 19.77 11.19 -1.49
CA LEU A 187 20.37 11.33 -2.82
C LEU A 187 19.59 10.51 -3.87
N LEU A 188 19.15 9.28 -3.53
CA LEU A 188 18.30 8.47 -4.40
C LEU A 188 16.94 9.14 -4.67
N LEU A 189 16.33 9.76 -3.65
CA LEU A 189 15.04 10.44 -3.73
C LEU A 189 15.09 11.76 -4.51
N SER A 190 16.27 12.35 -4.67
CA SER A 190 16.46 13.54 -5.52
C SER A 190 16.12 13.27 -6.99
N PHE A 191 16.17 12.00 -7.43
CA PHE A 191 15.75 11.56 -8.77
C PHE A 191 14.24 11.28 -8.90
N THR A 192 13.43 11.47 -7.84
CA THR A 192 11.97 11.29 -7.94
C THR A 192 11.33 12.41 -8.76
N PRO A 193 10.19 12.14 -9.44
CA PRO A 193 9.51 13.11 -10.31
C PRO A 193 9.02 14.37 -9.58
N CYS A 194 8.98 14.38 -8.23
CA CYS A 194 8.53 15.53 -7.46
C CYS A 194 9.66 16.52 -7.13
N ILE A 195 10.92 16.08 -7.05
CA ILE A 195 12.07 16.96 -6.76
C ILE A 195 12.68 17.54 -8.04
N LEU A 196 12.76 16.76 -9.14
CA LEU A 196 13.31 17.20 -10.41
C LEU A 196 12.74 18.55 -10.93
N PRO A 197 11.44 18.87 -10.80
CA PRO A 197 10.87 20.16 -11.22
C PRO A 197 11.36 21.39 -10.43
N MET A 198 11.94 21.20 -9.24
CA MET A 198 12.57 22.31 -8.49
C MET A 198 13.94 22.72 -9.09
N VAL A 199 14.61 21.85 -9.86
CA VAL A 199 15.89 22.18 -10.50
C VAL A 199 15.74 23.32 -11.52
N PRO A 200 14.76 23.29 -12.47
CA PRO A 200 14.45 24.44 -13.32
C PRO A 200 14.09 25.72 -12.54
N VAL A 201 13.35 25.62 -11.43
CA VAL A 201 12.93 26.78 -10.64
C VAL A 201 14.12 27.44 -9.96
N LEU A 202 14.97 26.65 -9.28
CA LEU A 202 16.19 27.17 -8.65
C LEU A 202 17.16 27.74 -9.69
N SER A 203 17.32 27.06 -10.84
CA SER A 203 18.11 27.55 -11.97
C SER A 203 17.57 28.88 -12.50
N GLY A 204 16.26 29.03 -12.68
CA GLY A 204 15.63 30.27 -13.14
C GLY A 204 15.82 31.43 -12.16
N ILE A 205 15.71 31.17 -10.84
CA ILE A 205 15.98 32.16 -9.79
C ILE A 205 17.45 32.60 -9.79
N ILE A 206 18.39 31.65 -9.98
CA ILE A 206 19.83 31.94 -10.04
C ILE A 206 20.16 32.72 -11.31
N VAL A 207 19.79 32.24 -12.50
CA VAL A 207 20.08 32.92 -13.78
C VAL A 207 19.41 34.29 -13.86
N GLY A 208 18.19 34.43 -13.33
CA GLY A 208 17.45 35.70 -13.28
C GLY A 208 18.09 36.81 -12.44
N HIS A 209 19.08 36.50 -11.59
CA HIS A 209 19.83 37.50 -10.82
C HIS A 209 21.07 38.07 -11.59
N GLY A 210 21.28 37.66 -12.85
CA GLY A 210 22.18 38.35 -13.79
C GLY A 210 23.66 37.93 -13.79
N LYS A 211 24.43 38.48 -14.74
CA LYS A 211 25.81 38.07 -15.07
C LYS A 211 26.88 38.33 -13.99
N THR A 212 26.52 38.89 -12.83
CA THR A 212 27.45 39.26 -11.74
C THR A 212 27.40 38.35 -10.52
N ILE A 213 26.72 37.20 -10.62
CA ILE A 213 26.68 36.20 -9.53
C ILE A 213 28.01 35.44 -9.46
N THR A 214 28.82 35.77 -8.45
CA THR A 214 29.93 34.90 -8.06
C THR A 214 29.42 33.53 -7.60
N THR A 215 30.14 32.46 -7.93
CA THR A 215 29.83 31.06 -7.54
C THR A 215 29.51 30.92 -6.05
N ARG A 216 30.22 31.67 -5.21
CA ARG A 216 30.02 31.77 -3.75
C ARG A 216 28.58 32.18 -3.37
N LYS A 217 27.96 33.10 -4.11
CA LYS A 217 26.60 33.59 -3.81
C LYS A 217 25.54 32.59 -4.26
N ALA A 218 25.73 31.91 -5.39
CA ALA A 218 24.86 30.81 -5.82
C ALA A 218 24.90 29.64 -4.82
N PHE A 219 26.09 29.31 -4.29
CA PHE A 219 26.24 28.33 -3.22
C PHE A 219 25.50 28.72 -1.95
N PHE A 220 25.72 29.92 -1.39
CA PHE A 220 25.03 30.35 -0.16
C PHE A 220 23.50 30.44 -0.32
N LEU A 221 23.00 30.81 -1.50
CA LEU A 221 21.55 30.83 -1.77
C LEU A 221 20.96 29.40 -1.79
N SER A 222 21.65 28.47 -2.47
CA SER A 222 21.28 27.05 -2.52
C SER A 222 21.37 26.38 -1.14
N LEU A 223 22.40 26.74 -0.36
CA LEU A 223 22.59 26.29 1.02
C LEU A 223 21.46 26.77 1.93
N SER A 224 21.03 28.04 1.80
CA SER A 224 19.89 28.56 2.56
C SER A 224 18.57 27.86 2.24
N TYR A 225 18.35 27.50 0.97
CA TYR A 225 17.18 26.70 0.56
C TYR A 225 17.23 25.28 1.17
N VAL A 226 18.34 24.57 0.97
CA VAL A 226 18.51 23.18 1.46
C VAL A 226 18.50 23.10 2.98
N LEU A 227 19.16 24.03 3.68
CA LEU A 227 19.14 24.06 5.15
C LEU A 227 17.72 24.26 5.69
N SER A 228 16.94 25.18 5.09
CA SER A 228 15.55 25.40 5.50
C SER A 228 14.67 24.18 5.23
N MET A 229 14.83 23.51 4.09
CA MET A 229 14.14 22.25 3.76
C MET A 229 14.47 21.13 4.77
N SER A 230 15.75 20.97 5.11
CA SER A 230 16.21 20.00 6.13
C SER A 230 15.67 20.32 7.53
N ILE A 231 15.60 21.60 7.91
CA ILE A 231 14.99 22.03 9.17
C ILE A 231 13.49 21.72 9.18
N THR A 232 12.75 22.01 8.09
CA THR A 232 11.33 21.68 8.00
C THR A 232 11.08 20.17 8.09
N TYR A 233 11.90 19.32 7.44
CA TYR A 233 11.82 17.87 7.62
C TYR A 233 12.14 17.41 9.05
N ALA A 234 13.12 18.03 9.72
CA ALA A 234 13.41 17.72 11.12
C ALA A 234 12.25 18.09 12.06
N ILE A 235 11.59 19.23 11.83
CA ILE A 235 10.41 19.67 12.59
C ILE A 235 9.21 18.74 12.34
N ILE A 236 8.93 18.37 11.09
CA ILE A 236 7.90 17.38 10.76
C ILE A 236 8.22 16.04 11.44
N GLY A 237 9.49 15.63 11.43
CA GLY A 237 9.99 14.47 12.17
C GLY A 237 9.66 14.50 13.66
N ALA A 238 9.99 15.59 14.34
CA ALA A 238 9.67 15.80 15.75
C ALA A 238 8.15 15.71 16.02
N VAL A 239 7.34 16.40 15.20
CA VAL A 239 5.88 16.45 15.34
C VAL A 239 5.24 15.07 15.15
N VAL A 240 5.65 14.30 14.15
CA VAL A 240 5.12 12.95 13.93
C VAL A 240 5.63 11.96 14.98
N ALA A 241 6.87 12.10 15.46
CA ALA A 241 7.41 11.31 16.56
C ALA A 241 6.63 11.51 17.89
N LEU A 242 6.09 12.71 18.12
CA LEU A 242 5.25 13.02 19.28
C LEU A 242 3.79 12.55 19.15
N LEU A 243 3.25 12.49 17.92
CA LEU A 243 1.83 12.19 17.67
C LEU A 243 1.57 10.72 17.27
N GLY A 244 2.61 9.99 16.87
CA GLY A 244 2.56 8.54 16.64
C GLY A 244 1.76 8.11 15.41
N ALA A 245 1.52 6.79 15.31
CA ALA A 245 1.01 6.13 14.11
C ALA A 245 -0.35 6.66 13.62
N ASN A 246 -1.19 7.22 14.51
CA ASN A 246 -2.56 7.64 14.20
C ASN A 246 -2.65 8.75 13.13
N LEU A 247 -1.61 9.60 12.99
CA LEU A 247 -1.55 10.59 11.90
C LEU A 247 -1.58 9.94 10.52
N GLN A 248 -0.96 8.76 10.36
CA GLN A 248 -0.86 8.05 9.08
C GLN A 248 -2.24 7.65 8.54
N ILE A 249 -3.14 7.21 9.42
CA ILE A 249 -4.51 6.83 9.05
C ILE A 249 -5.35 8.09 8.73
N SER A 250 -5.22 9.14 9.54
CA SER A 250 -5.94 10.42 9.34
C SER A 250 -5.57 11.11 8.02
N MET A 251 -4.28 11.10 7.66
CA MET A 251 -3.77 11.65 6.39
C MET A 251 -4.17 10.83 5.15
N GLN A 252 -4.65 9.59 5.32
CA GLN A 252 -5.23 8.80 4.23
C GLN A 252 -6.76 9.01 4.05
N SER A 253 -7.35 9.97 4.75
CA SER A 253 -8.76 10.33 4.58
C SER A 253 -9.05 10.84 3.16
N PRO A 254 -10.27 10.61 2.61
CA PRO A 254 -10.60 11.00 1.23
C PRO A 254 -10.42 12.50 0.94
N TRP A 255 -10.68 13.35 1.94
CA TRP A 255 -10.51 14.80 1.84
C TRP A 255 -9.05 15.22 1.68
N ALA A 256 -8.14 14.64 2.48
CA ALA A 256 -6.70 14.95 2.40
C ALA A 256 -6.12 14.57 1.02
N ILE A 257 -6.48 13.39 0.50
CA ILE A 257 -6.07 12.93 -0.84
C ILE A 257 -6.62 13.86 -1.92
N GLY A 258 -7.87 14.31 -1.80
CA GLY A 258 -8.47 15.30 -2.70
C GLY A 258 -7.72 16.63 -2.73
N VAL A 259 -7.36 17.16 -1.55
CA VAL A 259 -6.58 18.41 -1.42
C VAL A 259 -5.19 18.27 -2.06
N PHE A 260 -4.45 17.19 -1.80
CA PHE A 260 -3.15 16.97 -2.44
C PHE A 260 -3.27 16.77 -3.96
N SER A 261 -4.28 16.05 -4.44
CA SER A 261 -4.55 15.89 -5.88
C SER A 261 -4.83 17.23 -6.56
N LEU A 262 -5.55 18.14 -5.90
CA LEU A 262 -5.82 19.50 -6.40
C LEU A 262 -4.52 20.33 -6.50
N ILE A 263 -3.65 20.24 -5.49
CA ILE A 263 -2.35 20.94 -5.46
C ILE A 263 -1.45 20.49 -6.61
N PHE A 264 -1.34 19.18 -6.88
CA PHE A 264 -0.56 18.67 -8.02
C PHE A 264 -1.14 19.11 -9.37
N LEU A 265 -2.46 19.16 -9.51
CA LEU A 265 -3.12 19.63 -10.73
C LEU A 265 -2.86 21.13 -10.98
N LEU A 266 -2.95 21.98 -9.95
CA LEU A 266 -2.61 23.40 -10.03
C LEU A 266 -1.13 23.64 -10.39
N LEU A 267 -0.22 22.83 -9.82
CA LEU A 267 1.22 22.91 -10.14
C LEU A 267 1.50 22.51 -11.59
N ALA A 268 0.81 21.48 -12.10
CA ALA A 268 0.92 21.08 -13.50
C ALA A 268 0.42 22.18 -14.46
N LEU A 269 -0.73 22.80 -14.17
CA LEU A 269 -1.26 23.92 -14.97
C LEU A 269 -0.26 25.09 -15.06
N SER A 270 0.48 25.36 -13.98
CA SER A 270 1.55 26.37 -14.00
C SER A 270 2.75 25.95 -14.86
N MET A 271 3.13 24.67 -14.87
CA MET A 271 4.18 24.16 -15.77
C MET A 271 3.79 24.23 -17.25
N PHE A 272 2.51 24.03 -17.60
CA PHE A 272 2.01 24.24 -18.96
C PHE A 272 1.94 25.72 -19.38
N GLY A 273 2.19 26.67 -18.46
CA GLY A 273 2.21 28.10 -18.75
C GLY A 273 0.83 28.79 -18.76
N PHE A 274 -0.25 28.10 -18.37
CA PHE A 274 -1.57 28.71 -18.23
C PHE A 274 -1.62 29.80 -17.15
N TYR A 275 -0.77 29.68 -16.12
CA TYR A 275 -0.62 30.69 -15.08
C TYR A 275 0.81 30.70 -14.52
N GLU A 276 1.51 31.82 -14.67
CA GLU A 276 2.75 32.07 -13.94
C GLU A 276 2.43 32.58 -12.54
N PHE A 277 2.89 31.89 -11.50
CA PHE A 277 2.78 32.32 -10.10
C PHE A 277 3.71 33.52 -9.79
N LYS A 278 3.42 34.67 -10.42
CA LYS A 278 3.99 35.97 -10.08
C LYS A 278 3.31 36.48 -8.81
N LEU A 279 4.05 36.47 -7.70
CA LEU A 279 3.64 37.16 -6.48
C LEU A 279 3.24 38.61 -6.82
N PRO A 280 2.08 39.11 -6.35
CA PRO A 280 1.60 40.42 -6.75
C PRO A 280 2.62 41.51 -6.37
N HIS A 281 2.82 42.49 -7.26
CA HIS A 281 3.90 43.47 -7.11
C HIS A 281 3.87 44.24 -5.78
N SER A 282 2.70 44.40 -5.14
CA SER A 282 2.58 44.97 -3.79
C SER A 282 3.25 44.11 -2.71
N TRP A 283 3.13 42.78 -2.78
CA TRP A 283 3.81 41.85 -1.87
C TRP A 283 5.31 41.78 -2.17
N GLN A 284 5.67 41.69 -3.46
CA GLN A 284 7.08 41.76 -3.87
C GLN A 284 7.75 43.06 -3.42
N ALA A 285 7.12 44.21 -3.63
CA ALA A 285 7.66 45.51 -3.21
C ALA A 285 7.73 45.64 -1.67
N LYS A 286 6.81 45.05 -0.91
CA LYS A 286 6.87 45.09 0.56
C LYS A 286 7.95 44.16 1.13
N ILE A 287 8.18 43.00 0.52
CA ILE A 287 9.28 42.08 0.86
C ILE A 287 10.63 42.67 0.42
N HIS A 288 10.74 43.17 -0.81
CA HIS A 288 11.99 43.70 -1.35
C HIS A 288 12.34 45.11 -0.86
N GLY A 289 11.36 45.95 -0.51
CA GLY A 289 11.58 47.28 0.07
C GLY A 289 12.25 47.22 1.46
N SER A 290 12.02 46.15 2.22
CA SER A 290 12.77 45.84 3.45
C SER A 290 14.10 45.10 3.17
N SER A 291 14.31 44.60 1.95
CA SER A 291 15.45 43.76 1.56
C SER A 291 16.65 44.52 0.96
N ASN A 292 16.78 45.84 1.17
CA ASN A 292 17.97 46.57 0.72
C ASN A 292 19.24 46.21 1.52
N GLN A 293 19.12 45.40 2.57
CA GLN A 293 20.24 44.76 3.27
C GLN A 293 20.60 43.40 2.65
N ARG A 294 21.86 43.00 2.84
CA ARG A 294 22.50 41.80 2.25
C ARG A 294 21.89 40.44 2.65
N GLY A 295 20.79 40.40 3.41
CA GLY A 295 20.18 39.18 3.96
C GLY A 295 18.87 38.71 3.29
N GLY A 296 18.02 39.62 2.80
CA GLY A 296 16.61 39.28 2.50
C GLY A 296 16.39 38.26 1.36
N HIS A 297 17.37 38.08 0.47
CA HIS A 297 17.33 37.06 -0.58
C HIS A 297 17.48 35.63 -0.05
N TYR A 298 18.20 35.43 1.07
CA TYR A 298 18.28 34.13 1.73
C TYR A 298 16.98 33.79 2.47
N VAL A 299 16.31 34.79 3.05
CA VAL A 299 14.98 34.63 3.69
C VAL A 299 13.93 34.19 2.67
N GLY A 300 13.90 34.80 1.48
CA GLY A 300 13.01 34.37 0.39
C GLY A 300 13.26 32.93 -0.07
N ALA A 301 14.53 32.51 -0.16
CA ALA A 301 14.90 31.13 -0.50
C ALA A 301 14.48 30.13 0.59
N ALA A 302 14.61 30.49 1.87
CA ALA A 302 14.20 29.64 3.00
C ALA A 302 12.68 29.41 3.02
N ILE A 303 11.87 30.46 2.84
CA ILE A 303 10.39 30.36 2.80
C ILE A 303 9.95 29.41 1.67
N MET A 304 10.56 29.50 0.49
CA MET A 304 10.28 28.59 -0.63
C MET A 304 10.71 27.14 -0.34
N GLY A 305 11.82 26.92 0.38
CA GLY A 305 12.24 25.59 0.83
C GLY A 305 11.24 24.95 1.79
N CYS A 306 10.70 25.73 2.73
CA CYS A 306 9.67 25.26 3.65
C CYS A 306 8.37 24.87 2.91
N LEU A 307 7.88 25.72 2.00
CA LEU A 307 6.67 25.45 1.22
C LEU A 307 6.84 24.23 0.28
N SER A 308 8.03 24.09 -0.34
CA SER A 308 8.41 22.92 -1.14
C SER A 308 8.29 21.61 -0.33
N THR A 309 8.77 21.62 0.92
CA THR A 309 8.73 20.45 1.83
C THR A 309 7.30 19.93 2.05
N LEU A 310 6.32 20.84 2.19
CA LEU A 310 4.92 20.48 2.37
C LEU A 310 4.32 19.82 1.11
N ILE A 311 4.66 20.33 -0.08
CA ILE A 311 4.19 19.81 -1.38
C ILE A 311 4.83 18.44 -1.71
N LEU A 312 6.08 18.22 -1.27
CA LEU A 312 6.83 16.98 -1.52
C LEU A 312 6.41 15.80 -0.63
N SER A 313 5.73 16.05 0.48
CA SER A 313 5.38 15.05 1.50
C SER A 313 4.64 13.79 0.98
N PRO A 314 3.70 13.87 0.01
CA PRO A 314 3.07 12.69 -0.59
C PRO A 314 4.00 11.80 -1.44
N CYS A 315 5.14 12.34 -1.90
CA CYS A 315 6.10 11.59 -2.72
C CYS A 315 7.18 10.87 -1.89
N VAL A 316 7.42 11.34 -0.66
CA VAL A 316 8.47 10.83 0.24
C VAL A 316 7.92 9.80 1.23
N THR A 317 6.61 9.49 1.19
CA THR A 317 5.91 8.71 2.22
C THR A 317 6.48 7.30 2.45
N ALA A 318 6.96 6.58 1.44
CA ALA A 318 7.50 5.23 1.62
C ALA A 318 8.83 5.21 2.41
N PRO A 319 9.87 6.00 2.05
CA PRO A 319 11.02 6.25 2.93
C PRO A 319 10.62 6.75 4.31
N LEU A 320 9.65 7.68 4.38
CA LEU A 320 9.20 8.26 5.64
C LEU A 320 8.61 7.20 6.57
N ILE A 321 7.80 6.26 6.07
CA ILE A 321 7.30 5.12 6.84
C ILE A 321 8.46 4.29 7.41
N GLY A 322 9.56 4.10 6.68
CA GLY A 322 10.74 3.40 7.19
C GLY A 322 11.36 4.10 8.41
N VAL A 323 11.58 5.43 8.32
CA VAL A 323 12.13 6.20 9.44
C VAL A 323 11.13 6.31 10.60
N LEU A 324 9.86 6.61 10.30
CA LEU A 324 8.81 6.76 11.30
C LEU A 324 8.51 5.44 12.01
N THR A 325 8.61 4.31 11.31
CA THR A 325 8.65 3.00 11.94
C THR A 325 9.85 2.99 12.88
N TYR A 326 11.09 3.17 12.44
CA TYR A 326 12.26 3.15 13.34
C TYR A 326 12.23 4.16 14.51
N ILE A 327 11.58 5.32 14.38
CA ILE A 327 11.47 6.35 15.44
C ILE A 327 10.32 6.04 16.41
N ALA A 328 9.15 5.62 15.91
CA ALA A 328 8.07 5.02 16.72
C ALA A 328 8.46 3.66 17.30
N GLN A 329 9.77 3.35 17.24
CA GLN A 329 10.37 2.11 17.66
C GLN A 329 11.62 2.31 18.55
N THR A 330 12.50 3.29 18.28
CA THR A 330 13.67 3.57 19.14
C THR A 330 13.49 4.64 20.23
N GLY A 331 12.37 5.35 20.31
CA GLY A 331 12.14 6.41 21.32
C GLY A 331 12.95 7.70 21.10
N ASN A 332 14.06 7.63 20.36
CA ASN A 332 15.03 8.71 20.24
C ASN A 332 14.59 9.77 19.22
N ILE A 333 13.77 10.72 19.69
CA ILE A 333 13.28 11.88 18.92
C ILE A 333 14.46 12.65 18.28
N LEU A 334 15.59 12.81 18.99
CA LEU A 334 16.76 13.53 18.48
C LEU A 334 17.39 12.82 17.27
N LEU A 335 17.50 11.48 17.31
CA LEU A 335 17.95 10.68 16.17
C LEU A 335 16.96 10.75 15.01
N GLY A 336 15.65 10.78 15.29
CA GLY A 336 14.61 11.01 14.28
C GLY A 336 14.74 12.36 13.57
N CYS A 337 14.91 13.45 14.34
CA CYS A 337 15.19 14.77 13.80
C CYS A 337 16.47 14.80 12.97
N LEU A 338 17.55 14.20 13.48
CA LEU A 338 18.86 14.18 12.83
C LEU A 338 18.87 13.36 11.54
N THR A 339 18.19 12.19 11.50
CA THR A 339 18.08 11.38 10.29
C THR A 339 17.23 12.04 9.21
N LEU A 340 16.13 12.70 9.57
CA LEU A 340 15.30 13.45 8.62
C LEU A 340 15.96 14.77 8.16
N PHE A 341 16.75 15.42 9.00
CA PHE A 341 17.63 16.52 8.60
C PHE A 341 18.67 16.07 7.57
N VAL A 342 19.35 14.94 7.83
CA VAL A 342 20.37 14.35 6.93
C VAL A 342 19.77 13.77 5.65
N LEU A 343 18.53 13.25 5.69
CA LEU A 343 17.74 12.91 4.51
C LEU A 343 17.49 14.15 3.63
N GLY A 344 17.06 15.26 4.24
CA GLY A 344 16.87 16.54 3.55
C GLY A 344 18.17 17.08 2.94
N LEU A 345 19.30 16.95 3.67
CA LEU A 345 20.62 17.30 3.13
C LEU A 345 20.97 16.43 1.92
N GLY A 346 20.75 15.11 1.98
CA GLY A 346 20.99 14.18 0.88
C GLY A 346 20.15 14.47 -0.36
N MET A 347 18.86 14.81 -0.19
CA MET A 347 17.99 15.28 -1.29
C MET A 347 18.48 16.60 -1.88
N GLY A 348 19.08 17.45 -1.04
CA GLY A 348 19.63 18.75 -1.41
C GLY A 348 21.04 18.73 -2.01
N THR A 349 21.83 17.66 -1.93
CA THR A 349 23.21 17.69 -2.44
C THR A 349 23.34 17.70 -3.97
N PRO A 350 22.46 17.05 -4.76
CA PRO A 350 22.43 17.27 -6.21
C PRO A 350 22.05 18.72 -6.56
N LEU A 351 21.10 19.32 -5.83
CA LEU A 351 20.73 20.74 -5.99
C LEU A 351 21.89 21.67 -5.65
N LEU A 352 22.65 21.39 -4.59
CA LEU A 352 23.85 22.14 -4.22
C LEU A 352 24.96 22.01 -5.26
N LEU A 353 25.19 20.81 -5.80
CA LEU A 353 26.22 20.55 -6.81
C LEU A 353 25.89 21.21 -8.16
N ILE A 354 24.61 21.24 -8.53
CA ILE A 354 24.13 22.02 -9.68
C ILE A 354 24.25 23.53 -9.40
N GLY A 355 23.89 23.99 -8.20
CA GLY A 355 24.00 25.40 -7.78
C GLY A 355 25.43 25.94 -7.73
N THR A 356 26.40 25.15 -7.24
CA THR A 356 27.83 25.53 -7.24
C THR A 356 28.43 25.58 -8.63
N SER A 357 27.93 24.79 -9.58
CA SER A 357 28.34 24.84 -10.99
C SER A 357 28.02 26.18 -11.69
N ALA A 358 27.21 27.04 -11.03
CA ALA A 358 26.89 28.40 -11.45
C ALA A 358 26.42 28.52 -12.92
N GLY A 359 25.60 27.57 -13.35
CA GLY A 359 25.05 27.52 -14.70
C GLY A 359 25.98 26.98 -15.77
N ARG A 360 27.25 26.67 -15.48
CA ARG A 360 28.23 26.20 -16.50
C ARG A 360 27.85 24.86 -17.16
N TRP A 361 26.96 24.08 -16.53
CA TRP A 361 26.41 22.82 -17.07
C TRP A 361 24.92 22.92 -17.47
N LEU A 362 24.27 24.06 -17.23
CA LEU A 362 22.89 24.30 -17.63
C LEU A 362 22.89 25.09 -18.94
N PRO A 363 22.32 24.58 -20.05
CA PRO A 363 22.19 25.37 -21.26
C PRO A 363 21.31 26.60 -21.01
N GLU A 364 21.52 27.66 -21.79
CA GLU A 364 20.65 28.85 -21.75
C GLU A 364 19.18 28.47 -21.96
N THR A 365 18.27 29.31 -21.46
CA THR A 365 16.82 29.02 -21.36
C THR A 365 16.11 29.04 -22.73
N GLY A 366 16.44 28.08 -23.59
CA GLY A 366 15.82 27.86 -24.90
C GLY A 366 14.69 26.84 -24.90
N SER A 367 14.26 26.42 -26.09
CA SER A 367 13.09 25.56 -26.33
C SER A 367 13.08 24.23 -25.55
N TRP A 368 14.26 23.67 -25.26
CA TRP A 368 14.41 22.46 -24.42
C TRP A 368 13.79 22.60 -23.02
N MET A 369 13.84 23.80 -22.43
CA MET A 369 13.23 24.08 -21.12
C MET A 369 11.71 23.92 -21.17
N ASN A 370 11.06 24.31 -22.28
CA ASN A 370 9.62 24.15 -22.44
C ASN A 370 9.23 22.68 -22.66
N THR A 371 10.06 21.89 -23.36
CA THR A 371 9.89 20.43 -23.45
C THR A 371 9.93 19.76 -22.08
N ILE A 372 10.85 20.18 -21.21
CA ILE A 372 10.96 19.68 -19.82
C ILE A 372 9.74 20.06 -18.98
N LYS A 373 9.31 21.32 -19.03
CA LYS A 373 8.12 21.80 -18.30
C LYS A 373 6.88 20.98 -18.68
N ALA A 374 6.65 20.74 -19.97
CA ALA A 374 5.54 19.93 -20.45
C ALA A 374 5.62 18.48 -19.95
N LEU A 375 6.80 17.85 -20.02
CA LEU A 375 7.02 16.49 -19.53
C LEU A 375 6.69 16.36 -18.04
N PHE A 376 7.17 17.28 -17.19
CA PHE A 376 6.86 17.25 -15.76
C PHE A 376 5.39 17.66 -15.45
N GLY A 377 4.77 18.51 -16.25
CA GLY A 377 3.34 18.80 -16.17
C GLY A 377 2.49 17.54 -16.39
N ILE A 378 2.80 16.73 -17.41
CA ILE A 378 2.15 15.44 -17.68
C ILE A 378 2.36 14.48 -16.50
N ILE A 379 3.58 14.37 -15.98
CA ILE A 379 3.90 13.49 -14.84
C ILE A 379 3.15 13.91 -13.57
N PHE A 380 3.04 15.20 -13.27
CA PHE A 380 2.27 15.67 -12.11
C PHE A 380 0.77 15.36 -12.21
N ILE A 381 0.17 15.49 -13.40
CA ILE A 381 -1.23 15.07 -13.59
C ILE A 381 -1.36 13.55 -13.46
N ALA A 382 -0.43 12.75 -14.00
CA ALA A 382 -0.46 11.29 -13.82
C ALA A 382 -0.40 10.87 -12.34
N VAL A 383 0.44 11.53 -11.51
CA VAL A 383 0.48 11.33 -10.05
C VAL A 383 -0.84 11.75 -9.38
N ALA A 384 -1.44 12.86 -9.79
CA ALA A 384 -2.74 13.30 -9.28
C ALA A 384 -3.88 12.30 -9.62
N ILE A 385 -3.89 11.77 -10.85
CA ILE A 385 -4.85 10.73 -11.28
C ILE A 385 -4.67 9.45 -10.45
N GLU A 386 -3.43 9.04 -10.18
CA GLU A 386 -3.18 7.84 -9.38
C GLU A 386 -3.57 8.03 -7.91
N LEU A 387 -3.41 9.25 -7.36
CA LEU A 387 -3.94 9.61 -6.03
C LEU A 387 -5.48 9.56 -6.01
N ILE A 388 -6.17 10.22 -6.95
CA ILE A 388 -7.65 10.24 -6.98
C ILE A 388 -8.25 8.84 -7.25
N SER A 389 -7.51 7.96 -7.95
CA SER A 389 -7.93 6.58 -8.24
C SER A 389 -8.11 5.69 -7.01
N ARG A 390 -7.62 6.12 -5.84
CA ARG A 390 -7.82 5.43 -4.55
C ARG A 390 -9.23 5.61 -3.99
N ILE A 391 -10.01 6.54 -4.55
CA ILE A 391 -11.35 6.95 -4.09
C ILE A 391 -12.35 6.92 -5.26
N ALA A 392 -11.92 7.25 -6.47
CA ALA A 392 -12.76 7.33 -7.65
C ALA A 392 -13.08 5.96 -8.27
N PRO A 393 -14.30 5.75 -8.82
CA PRO A 393 -14.66 4.52 -9.53
C PRO A 393 -13.75 4.19 -10.73
N PRO A 394 -13.63 2.90 -11.14
CA PRO A 394 -12.74 2.50 -12.24
C PRO A 394 -12.98 3.22 -13.57
N LEU A 395 -14.24 3.51 -13.92
CA LEU A 395 -14.61 4.31 -15.09
C LEU A 395 -13.99 5.73 -15.04
N VAL A 396 -14.03 6.38 -13.88
CA VAL A 396 -13.45 7.72 -13.69
C VAL A 396 -11.93 7.65 -13.85
N ARG A 397 -11.27 6.62 -13.29
CA ARG A 397 -9.84 6.38 -13.50
C ARG A 397 -9.48 6.24 -14.98
N MET A 398 -10.24 5.46 -15.75
CA MET A 398 -10.01 5.32 -17.20
C MET A 398 -10.21 6.62 -17.96
N ILE A 399 -11.29 7.37 -17.69
CA ILE A 399 -11.58 8.64 -18.38
C ILE A 399 -10.48 9.68 -18.13
N LEU A 400 -9.97 9.79 -16.90
CA LEU A 400 -8.85 10.71 -16.61
C LEU A 400 -7.54 10.26 -17.28
N TRP A 401 -7.22 8.97 -17.31
CA TRP A 401 -6.04 8.46 -18.02
C TRP A 401 -6.13 8.64 -19.54
N ALA A 402 -7.30 8.38 -20.15
CA ALA A 402 -7.55 8.64 -21.56
C ALA A 402 -7.39 10.12 -21.89
N SER A 403 -7.99 11.01 -21.07
CA SER A 403 -7.86 12.46 -21.20
C SER A 403 -6.40 12.93 -21.15
N LEU A 404 -5.63 12.50 -20.14
CA LEU A 404 -4.20 12.78 -20.02
C LEU A 404 -3.43 12.42 -21.30
N LEU A 405 -3.64 11.20 -21.81
CA LEU A 405 -2.90 10.69 -22.97
C LEU A 405 -3.29 11.39 -24.27
N ILE A 406 -4.58 11.73 -24.45
CA ILE A 406 -5.06 12.51 -25.60
C ILE A 406 -4.50 13.94 -25.57
N PHE A 407 -4.61 14.66 -24.44
CA PHE A 407 -4.05 16.00 -24.29
C PHE A 407 -2.51 16.01 -24.47
N SER A 408 -1.82 15.01 -23.92
CA SER A 408 -0.36 14.83 -24.09
C SER A 408 0.01 14.59 -25.56
N GLY A 409 -0.73 13.71 -26.27
CA GLY A 409 -0.51 13.43 -27.69
C GLY A 409 -0.72 14.65 -28.59
N ILE A 410 -1.77 15.43 -28.31
CA ILE A 410 -2.04 16.71 -28.99
C ILE A 410 -0.90 17.71 -28.71
N TYR A 411 -0.47 17.85 -27.45
CA TYR A 411 0.62 18.76 -27.06
C TYR A 411 1.99 18.37 -27.68
N CYS A 412 2.22 17.08 -27.93
CA CYS A 412 3.40 16.60 -28.68
C CYS A 412 3.34 16.88 -30.21
N GLY A 413 2.27 17.49 -30.72
CA GLY A 413 2.14 17.84 -32.12
C GLY A 413 1.58 16.74 -33.02
N ALA A 414 0.81 15.79 -32.49
CA ALA A 414 0.23 14.69 -33.28
C ALA A 414 -0.52 15.18 -34.55
N LEU A 415 -1.23 16.31 -34.46
CA LEU A 415 -2.01 16.91 -35.56
C LEU A 415 -1.31 18.09 -36.26
N THR A 416 -0.09 18.47 -35.87
CA THR A 416 0.63 19.60 -36.48
C THR A 416 1.48 19.16 -37.68
N TYR A 417 1.63 20.02 -38.68
CA TYR A 417 2.47 19.74 -39.84
C TYR A 417 3.97 19.87 -39.49
N SER A 418 4.68 18.74 -39.50
CA SER A 418 6.11 18.66 -39.14
C SER A 418 7.04 18.73 -40.35
N ALA A 419 7.93 19.73 -40.39
CA ALA A 419 8.94 19.87 -41.42
C ALA A 419 10.24 19.11 -41.06
N THR A 420 10.72 19.31 -39.84
CA THR A 420 12.03 18.84 -39.35
C THR A 420 11.98 17.38 -38.90
N HIS A 421 13.10 16.64 -39.06
CA HIS A 421 13.22 15.25 -38.60
C HIS A 421 12.87 15.06 -37.11
N ARG A 422 13.21 16.03 -36.26
CA ARG A 422 12.91 16.00 -34.81
C ARG A 422 11.42 16.21 -34.50
N GLU A 423 10.74 17.04 -35.28
CA GLU A 423 9.29 17.25 -35.18
C GLU A 423 8.54 15.98 -35.59
N LYS A 424 8.95 15.35 -36.70
CA LYS A 424 8.37 14.08 -37.18
C LYS A 424 8.49 12.95 -36.14
N PHE A 425 9.59 12.89 -35.38
CA PHE A 425 9.72 11.95 -34.25
C PHE A 425 8.74 12.25 -33.10
N ASN A 426 8.65 13.52 -32.68
CA ASN A 426 7.71 13.94 -31.64
C ASN A 426 6.25 13.69 -32.06
N GLN A 427 5.90 13.99 -33.32
CA GLN A 427 4.59 13.73 -33.90
C GLN A 427 4.26 12.23 -33.92
N GLY A 428 5.21 11.36 -34.27
CA GLY A 428 5.03 9.91 -34.20
C GLY A 428 4.75 9.43 -32.77
N MET A 429 5.50 9.93 -31.79
CA MET A 429 5.27 9.63 -30.38
C MET A 429 3.90 10.17 -29.90
N GLY A 430 3.55 11.40 -30.27
CA GLY A 430 2.26 12.01 -29.94
C GLY A 430 1.07 11.26 -30.55
N LEU A 431 1.21 10.76 -31.77
CA LEU A 431 0.20 9.92 -32.44
C LEU A 431 0.00 8.59 -31.70
N ILE A 432 1.08 7.95 -31.24
CA ILE A 432 1.00 6.73 -30.43
C ILE A 432 0.27 6.99 -29.11
N LEU A 433 0.58 8.09 -28.40
CA LEU A 433 -0.14 8.47 -27.17
C LEU A 433 -1.62 8.76 -27.43
N LEU A 434 -1.95 9.45 -28.53
CA LEU A 434 -3.32 9.79 -28.89
C LEU A 434 -4.14 8.52 -29.23
N VAL A 435 -3.60 7.63 -30.06
CA VAL A 435 -4.22 6.34 -30.40
C VAL A 435 -4.39 5.48 -29.14
N TYR A 436 -3.41 5.44 -28.24
CA TYR A 436 -3.51 4.69 -26.98
C TYR A 436 -4.55 5.30 -26.02
N GLY A 437 -4.63 6.63 -25.91
CA GLY A 437 -5.67 7.32 -25.14
C GLY A 437 -7.07 7.07 -25.71
N PHE A 438 -7.22 7.05 -27.04
CA PHE A 438 -8.48 6.70 -27.69
C PHE A 438 -8.85 5.22 -27.48
N LEU A 439 -7.88 4.31 -27.51
CA LEU A 439 -8.08 2.90 -27.15
C LEU A 439 -8.58 2.73 -25.72
N ILE A 440 -8.06 3.50 -24.75
CA ILE A 440 -8.59 3.50 -23.36
C ILE A 440 -10.01 4.05 -23.31
N LEU A 441 -10.36 5.07 -24.11
CA LEU A 441 -11.71 5.62 -24.18
C LEU A 441 -12.71 4.60 -24.76
N VAL A 442 -12.32 3.86 -25.81
CA VAL A 442 -13.08 2.71 -26.34
C VAL A 442 -13.19 1.60 -25.31
N GLY A 443 -12.11 1.25 -24.60
CA GLY A 443 -12.13 0.29 -23.51
C GLY A 443 -13.11 0.67 -22.40
N ALA A 444 -13.13 1.96 -22.02
CA ALA A 444 -14.04 2.49 -21.00
C ALA A 444 -15.51 2.44 -21.45
N SER A 445 -15.83 2.79 -22.70
CA SER A 445 -17.20 2.67 -23.22
C SER A 445 -17.65 1.22 -23.38
N MET A 446 -16.70 0.28 -23.53
CA MET A 446 -16.92 -1.17 -23.50
C MET A 446 -16.88 -1.79 -22.08
N GLY A 447 -16.74 -0.98 -21.01
CA GLY A 447 -16.79 -1.45 -19.62
C GLY A 447 -15.51 -2.08 -19.06
N ALA A 448 -14.35 -1.88 -19.70
CA ALA A 448 -13.07 -2.28 -19.12
C ALA A 448 -12.71 -1.42 -17.88
N SER A 449 -11.83 -1.95 -17.02
CA SER A 449 -11.49 -1.34 -15.72
C SER A 449 -9.99 -1.08 -15.50
N ASN A 450 -9.12 -1.61 -16.36
CA ASN A 450 -7.66 -1.47 -16.26
C ASN A 450 -7.09 -0.66 -17.45
N PRO A 451 -6.54 0.56 -17.23
CA PRO A 451 -6.01 1.39 -18.31
C PRO A 451 -4.77 0.81 -19.00
N LEU A 452 -4.12 -0.21 -18.43
CA LEU A 452 -3.03 -0.95 -19.09
C LEU A 452 -3.53 -2.07 -20.03
N GLN A 453 -4.81 -2.44 -19.95
CA GLN A 453 -5.45 -3.47 -20.77
C GLN A 453 -6.79 -2.97 -21.31
N PRO A 454 -6.80 -1.93 -22.17
CA PRO A 454 -8.05 -1.32 -22.62
C PRO A 454 -8.92 -2.23 -23.50
N LEU A 455 -8.32 -3.19 -24.19
CA LEU A 455 -8.99 -4.09 -25.14
C LEU A 455 -9.42 -5.44 -24.53
N THR A 456 -9.25 -5.68 -23.22
CA THR A 456 -9.76 -6.91 -22.58
C THR A 456 -11.25 -6.79 -22.28
N THR A 457 -12.05 -6.62 -23.33
CA THR A 457 -13.50 -6.48 -23.25
C THR A 457 -14.16 -7.78 -22.78
N ALA A 458 -15.19 -7.67 -21.96
CA ALA A 458 -16.09 -8.80 -21.71
C ALA A 458 -16.87 -9.13 -22.99
N GLN A 459 -16.50 -10.20 -23.69
CA GLN A 459 -17.37 -10.89 -24.65
C GLN A 459 -18.56 -11.50 -23.89
N SER A 460 -19.54 -10.66 -23.57
CA SER A 460 -20.71 -10.99 -22.73
C SER A 460 -21.92 -10.13 -23.10
N ALA A 461 -22.10 -9.87 -24.40
CA ALA A 461 -23.19 -9.08 -24.98
C ALA A 461 -24.19 -9.91 -25.82
N ASN A 462 -24.10 -11.24 -25.77
CA ASN A 462 -25.04 -12.17 -26.42
C ASN A 462 -25.30 -13.43 -25.56
N ALA A 463 -25.19 -13.29 -24.23
CA ALA A 463 -25.83 -14.21 -23.32
C ALA A 463 -27.29 -13.75 -23.15
N VAL A 464 -28.26 -14.63 -23.45
CA VAL A 464 -29.67 -14.38 -23.13
C VAL A 464 -29.79 -14.03 -21.65
N PRO A 465 -30.58 -13.00 -21.25
CA PRO A 465 -30.75 -12.62 -19.86
C PRO A 465 -31.58 -13.68 -19.11
N VAL A 466 -30.93 -14.79 -18.75
CA VAL A 466 -31.45 -15.77 -17.80
C VAL A 466 -31.34 -15.17 -16.40
N ASN A 467 -32.22 -14.19 -16.15
CA ASN A 467 -32.55 -13.72 -14.81
C ASN A 467 -33.31 -14.83 -14.07
N ALA A 468 -32.62 -15.93 -13.76
CA ALA A 468 -32.97 -16.71 -12.59
C ALA A 468 -32.84 -15.76 -11.39
N PRO A 469 -33.87 -15.61 -10.53
CA PRO A 469 -33.87 -14.64 -9.45
C PRO A 469 -33.00 -15.12 -8.29
N VAL A 470 -31.68 -15.10 -8.50
CA VAL A 470 -30.67 -15.24 -7.45
C VAL A 470 -30.86 -14.05 -6.51
N LYS A 471 -31.60 -14.24 -5.42
CA LYS A 471 -31.89 -13.23 -4.38
C LYS A 471 -30.60 -12.86 -3.61
N THR A 472 -29.69 -12.19 -4.30
CA THR A 472 -28.39 -11.73 -3.79
C THR A 472 -28.59 -10.59 -2.80
N GLN A 473 -29.10 -10.93 -1.61
CA GLN A 473 -29.29 -10.01 -0.51
C GLN A 473 -27.96 -9.87 0.23
N GLN A 474 -27.28 -8.74 0.05
CA GLN A 474 -26.13 -8.39 0.90
C GLN A 474 -26.63 -8.14 2.32
N LYS A 475 -26.40 -9.11 3.22
CA LYS A 475 -26.85 -9.07 4.62
C LYS A 475 -25.63 -9.26 5.54
N GLN A 476 -25.34 -8.24 6.35
CA GLN A 476 -24.15 -8.18 7.22
C GLN A 476 -24.42 -8.61 8.68
N ASN A 477 -25.70 -8.82 9.07
CA ASN A 477 -26.07 -9.10 10.46
C ASN A 477 -26.81 -10.45 10.59
N LEU A 478 -26.44 -11.22 11.62
CA LEU A 478 -26.87 -12.60 11.86
C LEU A 478 -28.39 -12.77 11.93
N SER A 479 -29.12 -11.82 12.52
CA SER A 479 -30.59 -11.89 12.64
C SER A 479 -31.26 -11.91 11.25
N ILE A 480 -30.76 -11.08 10.34
CA ILE A 480 -31.32 -10.92 8.99
C ILE A 480 -30.97 -12.11 8.08
N ILE A 481 -29.90 -12.85 8.38
CA ILE A 481 -29.56 -14.13 7.74
C ILE A 481 -30.45 -15.25 8.27
N LYS A 482 -30.74 -15.29 9.58
CA LYS A 482 -31.70 -16.27 10.15
C LYS A 482 -33.11 -16.07 9.61
N GLU A 483 -33.53 -14.82 9.48
CA GLU A 483 -34.75 -14.43 8.77
C GLU A 483 -34.71 -14.90 7.30
N ALA A 484 -33.61 -14.65 6.56
CA ALA A 484 -33.45 -15.12 5.17
C ALA A 484 -33.46 -16.66 5.01
N LEU A 485 -33.03 -17.39 6.04
CA LEU A 485 -33.07 -18.86 6.07
C LEU A 485 -34.47 -19.39 6.37
N ALA A 486 -35.28 -18.66 7.16
CA ALA A 486 -36.69 -18.96 7.38
C ALA A 486 -37.56 -18.59 6.15
N ASP A 487 -37.29 -17.44 5.52
CA ASP A 487 -37.93 -16.99 4.26
C ASP A 487 -37.70 -17.94 3.06
N ALA A 488 -36.80 -18.92 3.20
CA ALA A 488 -36.38 -19.82 2.14
C ALA A 488 -37.10 -21.19 2.13
N GLU A 489 -38.08 -21.41 3.03
CA GLU A 489 -38.86 -22.66 3.16
C GLU A 489 -39.15 -23.34 1.82
N GLY A 490 -38.65 -24.57 1.65
CA GLY A 490 -38.82 -25.36 0.42
C GLY A 490 -37.78 -25.12 -0.68
N THR A 491 -36.81 -24.22 -0.52
CA THR A 491 -35.68 -24.04 -1.45
C THR A 491 -34.33 -24.21 -0.75
N PRO A 492 -33.37 -24.96 -1.31
CA PRO A 492 -32.03 -25.05 -0.74
C PRO A 492 -31.32 -23.69 -0.84
N VAL A 493 -30.59 -23.28 0.19
CA VAL A 493 -29.89 -21.98 0.23
C VAL A 493 -28.38 -22.15 0.26
N MET A 494 -27.67 -21.28 -0.45
CA MET A 494 -26.20 -21.19 -0.42
C MET A 494 -25.78 -19.86 0.21
N LEU A 495 -25.06 -19.92 1.32
CA LEU A 495 -24.35 -18.76 1.87
C LEU A 495 -22.99 -18.64 1.18
N ASP A 496 -22.73 -17.51 0.53
CA ASP A 496 -21.46 -17.16 -0.13
C ASP A 496 -20.72 -16.11 0.72
N PHE A 497 -19.65 -16.52 1.40
CA PHE A 497 -18.84 -15.63 2.23
C PHE A 497 -17.76 -14.94 1.38
N TYR A 498 -17.91 -13.63 1.18
CA TYR A 498 -17.11 -12.80 0.27
C TYR A 498 -16.40 -11.64 1.01
N ALA A 499 -15.31 -11.12 0.44
CA ALA A 499 -14.73 -9.83 0.86
C ALA A 499 -13.98 -9.12 -0.28
N ASP A 500 -13.98 -7.79 -0.33
CA ASP A 500 -13.29 -7.02 -1.39
C ASP A 500 -11.77 -7.14 -1.37
N TRP A 501 -11.18 -7.51 -0.23
CA TRP A 501 -9.74 -7.80 -0.11
C TRP A 501 -9.36 -9.24 -0.51
N CYS A 502 -10.35 -10.10 -0.78
CA CYS A 502 -10.17 -11.52 -1.10
C CYS A 502 -9.84 -11.72 -2.59
N THR A 503 -8.57 -11.99 -2.89
CA THR A 503 -8.11 -12.27 -4.26
C THR A 503 -8.85 -13.48 -4.85
N SER A 504 -8.88 -14.61 -4.13
CA SER A 504 -9.48 -15.86 -4.62
C SER A 504 -10.97 -15.76 -4.92
N CYS A 505 -11.70 -14.91 -4.19
CA CYS A 505 -13.10 -14.63 -4.44
C CYS A 505 -13.28 -14.03 -5.84
N LYS A 506 -12.46 -13.04 -6.19
CA LYS A 506 -12.44 -12.40 -7.52
C LYS A 506 -11.94 -13.33 -8.62
N VAL A 507 -11.04 -14.27 -8.29
CA VAL A 507 -10.66 -15.38 -9.20
C VAL A 507 -11.86 -16.28 -9.49
N MET A 508 -12.62 -16.70 -8.47
CA MET A 508 -13.83 -17.53 -8.65
C MET A 508 -14.96 -16.80 -9.40
N GLU A 509 -15.18 -15.52 -9.15
CA GLU A 509 -16.17 -14.71 -9.87
C GLU A 509 -15.85 -14.60 -11.36
N ALA A 510 -14.58 -14.40 -11.71
CA ALA A 510 -14.14 -14.33 -13.10
C ALA A 510 -14.12 -15.71 -13.82
N THR A 511 -14.07 -16.82 -13.07
CA THR A 511 -13.90 -18.18 -13.62
C THR A 511 -15.10 -19.08 -13.32
N THR A 512 -15.19 -19.65 -12.12
CA THR A 512 -16.21 -20.64 -11.73
C THR A 512 -17.63 -20.10 -11.82
N PHE A 513 -17.92 -18.89 -11.34
CA PHE A 513 -19.27 -18.30 -11.44
C PHE A 513 -19.59 -17.75 -12.84
N LYS A 514 -18.61 -17.68 -13.74
CA LYS A 514 -18.80 -17.31 -15.15
C LYS A 514 -19.12 -18.52 -16.05
N ASP A 515 -19.00 -19.75 -15.54
CA ASP A 515 -19.39 -20.96 -16.28
C ASP A 515 -20.93 -21.07 -16.37
N PRO A 516 -21.53 -21.09 -17.58
CA PRO A 516 -22.99 -21.16 -17.76
C PRO A 516 -23.62 -22.40 -17.12
N ARG A 517 -22.85 -23.48 -16.94
CA ARG A 517 -23.31 -24.72 -16.29
C ARG A 517 -23.49 -24.49 -14.80
N VAL A 518 -22.57 -23.74 -14.16
CA VAL A 518 -22.66 -23.37 -12.73
C VAL A 518 -23.85 -22.44 -12.50
N GLN A 519 -24.03 -21.43 -13.35
CA GLN A 519 -25.16 -20.51 -13.28
C GLN A 519 -26.51 -21.25 -13.39
N LYS A 520 -26.65 -22.17 -14.36
CA LYS A 520 -27.85 -23.01 -14.48
C LYS A 520 -28.05 -23.95 -13.29
N ALA A 521 -26.98 -24.45 -12.67
CA ALA A 521 -27.07 -25.30 -11.48
C ALA A 521 -27.44 -24.53 -10.20
N LEU A 522 -27.04 -23.25 -10.11
CA LEU A 522 -27.38 -22.34 -9.00
C LEU A 522 -28.81 -21.76 -9.10
N ALA A 523 -29.46 -21.80 -10.27
CA ALA A 523 -30.79 -21.23 -10.48
C ALA A 523 -31.93 -21.83 -9.62
N ARG A 524 -31.68 -22.97 -8.94
CA ARG A 524 -32.59 -23.60 -7.96
C ARG A 524 -32.22 -23.33 -6.50
N PHE A 525 -31.16 -22.55 -6.24
CA PHE A 525 -30.69 -22.20 -4.91
C PHE A 525 -30.96 -20.72 -4.60
N THR A 526 -31.37 -20.44 -3.37
CA THR A 526 -31.38 -19.07 -2.84
C THR A 526 -29.96 -18.71 -2.40
N VAL A 527 -29.22 -17.93 -3.20
CA VAL A 527 -27.84 -17.53 -2.87
C VAL A 527 -27.80 -16.21 -2.11
N ILE A 528 -27.29 -16.24 -0.89
CA ILE A 528 -27.12 -15.07 -0.01
C ILE A 528 -25.63 -14.74 0.06
N LYS A 529 -25.25 -13.55 -0.40
CA LYS A 529 -23.86 -13.06 -0.27
C LYS A 529 -23.66 -12.38 1.08
N VAL A 530 -22.75 -12.93 1.87
CA VAL A 530 -22.33 -12.44 3.18
C VAL A 530 -21.02 -11.67 3.01
N ASP A 531 -21.07 -10.35 3.15
CA ASP A 531 -19.91 -9.47 3.03
C ASP A 531 -19.16 -9.35 4.37
N VAL A 532 -17.95 -9.91 4.41
CA VAL A 532 -17.02 -9.81 5.56
C VAL A 532 -15.81 -8.92 5.27
N THR A 533 -15.95 -7.95 4.35
CA THR A 533 -14.89 -6.98 4.01
C THR A 533 -14.41 -6.19 5.23
N THR A 534 -15.33 -5.69 6.05
CA THR A 534 -15.02 -4.97 7.29
C THR A 534 -14.92 -5.94 8.47
N ASN A 535 -13.83 -5.87 9.24
CA ASN A 535 -13.57 -6.81 10.35
C ASN A 535 -14.30 -6.40 11.66
N THR A 536 -15.62 -6.19 11.57
CA THR A 536 -16.50 -5.74 12.65
C THR A 536 -16.75 -6.85 13.69
N THR A 537 -17.24 -6.47 14.87
CA THR A 537 -17.71 -7.42 15.90
C THR A 537 -18.83 -8.33 15.41
N GLU A 538 -19.77 -7.78 14.62
CA GLU A 538 -20.87 -8.54 14.01
C GLU A 538 -20.35 -9.58 13.02
N ASN A 539 -19.46 -9.19 12.10
CA ASN A 539 -18.87 -10.12 11.12
C ASN A 539 -18.04 -11.22 11.80
N LYS A 540 -17.32 -10.92 12.89
CA LYS A 540 -16.63 -11.95 13.70
C LYS A 540 -17.59 -12.93 14.37
N ALA A 541 -18.72 -12.45 14.91
CA ALA A 541 -19.73 -13.30 15.53
C ALA A 541 -20.44 -14.19 14.50
N LEU A 542 -20.70 -13.65 13.32
CA LEU A 542 -21.33 -14.33 12.17
C LEU A 542 -20.41 -15.43 11.62
N LEU A 543 -19.13 -15.12 11.37
CA LEU A 543 -18.11 -16.11 10.98
C LEU A 543 -17.99 -17.24 12.02
N LYS A 544 -17.97 -16.91 13.33
CA LYS A 544 -17.92 -17.90 14.41
C LYS A 544 -19.17 -18.78 14.48
N TYR A 545 -20.35 -18.24 14.19
CA TYR A 545 -21.62 -18.99 14.26
C TYR A 545 -21.70 -20.10 13.21
N PHE A 546 -21.23 -19.83 11.99
CA PHE A 546 -21.23 -20.78 10.86
C PHE A 546 -19.89 -21.53 10.69
N ASP A 547 -18.98 -21.47 11.68
CA ASP A 547 -17.66 -22.10 11.63
C ASP A 547 -16.84 -21.69 10.36
N VAL A 548 -16.98 -20.44 9.91
CA VAL A 548 -16.31 -19.95 8.70
C VAL A 548 -14.97 -19.32 9.06
N VAL A 549 -13.90 -19.97 8.62
CA VAL A 549 -12.52 -19.59 8.92
C VAL A 549 -11.96 -18.57 7.92
N ALA A 550 -12.38 -18.61 6.65
CA ALA A 550 -11.80 -17.81 5.57
C ALA A 550 -12.70 -17.73 4.32
N PRO A 551 -12.93 -16.55 3.70
CA PRO A 551 -13.51 -16.45 2.36
C PRO A 551 -12.52 -16.88 1.23
N PRO A 552 -13.01 -17.38 0.08
CA PRO A 552 -14.39 -17.78 -0.16
C PRO A 552 -14.72 -19.07 0.58
N THR A 553 -15.89 -19.10 1.22
CA THR A 553 -16.50 -20.31 1.80
C THR A 553 -17.97 -20.34 1.41
N PHE A 554 -18.45 -21.53 1.06
CA PHE A 554 -19.82 -21.80 0.66
C PHE A 554 -20.43 -22.81 1.61
N ILE A 555 -21.51 -22.42 2.27
CA ILE A 555 -22.31 -23.30 3.14
C ILE A 555 -23.66 -23.51 2.49
N PHE A 556 -24.12 -24.75 2.52
CA PHE A 556 -25.37 -25.17 1.88
C PHE A 556 -26.37 -25.62 2.94
N PHE A 557 -27.62 -25.27 2.73
CA PHE A 557 -28.77 -25.69 3.53
C PHE A 557 -29.72 -26.46 2.63
N ASP A 558 -30.32 -27.53 3.15
CA ASP A 558 -31.40 -28.24 2.46
C ASP A 558 -32.71 -27.43 2.44
N ALA A 559 -33.72 -27.92 1.73
CA ALA A 559 -35.04 -27.28 1.65
C ALA A 559 -35.80 -27.24 2.99
N GLN A 560 -35.27 -27.93 4.01
CA GLN A 560 -35.77 -27.97 5.39
C GLN A 560 -34.98 -27.02 6.33
N GLY A 561 -34.06 -26.20 5.78
CA GLY A 561 -33.31 -25.19 6.52
C GLY A 561 -32.17 -25.74 7.38
N LYS A 562 -31.76 -27.00 7.17
CA LYS A 562 -30.69 -27.66 7.94
C LYS A 562 -29.34 -27.55 7.21
N GLU A 563 -28.29 -27.23 7.97
CA GLU A 563 -26.93 -27.08 7.43
C GLU A 563 -26.36 -28.44 6.95
N LEU A 564 -25.84 -28.44 5.73
CA LEU A 564 -25.23 -29.61 5.09
C LEU A 564 -23.71 -29.59 5.25
N ASN A 565 -23.23 -29.70 6.50
CA ASN A 565 -21.83 -29.55 6.88
C ASN A 565 -20.86 -30.40 6.01
N ASN A 566 -21.29 -31.60 5.59
CA ASN A 566 -20.52 -32.51 4.74
C ASN A 566 -20.26 -31.99 3.31
N LEU A 567 -20.95 -30.93 2.88
CA LEU A 567 -20.87 -30.33 1.55
C LEU A 567 -20.33 -28.89 1.57
N LYS A 568 -19.95 -28.38 2.75
CA LYS A 568 -19.27 -27.10 2.96
C LYS A 568 -18.01 -27.02 2.09
N LEU A 569 -17.95 -26.03 1.20
CA LEU A 569 -16.82 -25.80 0.30
C LEU A 569 -16.00 -24.62 0.80
N VAL A 570 -14.68 -24.78 0.82
CA VAL A 570 -13.73 -23.75 1.28
C VAL A 570 -12.64 -23.59 0.23
N GLY A 571 -12.34 -22.35 -0.13
CA GLY A 571 -11.30 -22.01 -1.10
C GLY A 571 -11.72 -21.98 -2.56
N GLU A 572 -10.74 -21.98 -3.45
CA GLU A 572 -10.95 -21.65 -4.86
C GLU A 572 -11.35 -22.90 -5.66
N VAL A 573 -12.64 -23.20 -5.64
CA VAL A 573 -13.22 -24.41 -6.25
C VAL A 573 -13.42 -24.21 -7.76
N SER A 574 -12.91 -25.13 -8.58
CA SER A 574 -13.14 -25.13 -10.02
C SER A 574 -14.58 -25.51 -10.38
N ALA A 575 -15.12 -24.96 -11.48
CA ALA A 575 -16.49 -25.18 -11.94
C ALA A 575 -16.91 -26.67 -11.94
N ASN A 576 -16.05 -27.59 -12.40
CA ASN A 576 -16.36 -29.02 -12.42
C ASN A 576 -16.49 -29.64 -11.00
N LYS A 577 -15.70 -29.19 -10.00
CA LYS A 577 -15.81 -29.64 -8.61
C LYS A 577 -17.05 -29.02 -7.95
N PHE A 578 -17.28 -27.72 -8.18
CA PHE A 578 -18.44 -26.98 -7.66
C PHE A 578 -19.76 -27.60 -8.16
N LEU A 579 -19.85 -27.89 -9.47
CA LEU A 579 -20.98 -28.60 -10.09
C LEU A 579 -21.22 -30.00 -9.51
N LYS A 580 -20.17 -30.69 -9.03
CA LYS A 580 -20.33 -32.00 -8.40
C LYS A 580 -21.00 -31.86 -7.03
N THR A 581 -20.55 -30.91 -6.22
CA THR A 581 -21.17 -30.62 -4.91
C THR A 581 -22.62 -30.15 -5.05
N LEU A 582 -22.91 -29.24 -5.99
CA LEU A 582 -24.29 -28.80 -6.25
C LEU A 582 -25.21 -29.97 -6.64
N LYS A 583 -24.70 -31.05 -7.23
CA LYS A 583 -25.46 -32.28 -7.57
C LYS A 583 -25.59 -33.29 -6.43
N GLN A 584 -25.07 -32.98 -5.25
CA GLN A 584 -25.22 -33.78 -4.02
C GLN A 584 -26.18 -33.11 -3.03
N ILE A 585 -26.82 -32.02 -3.47
CA ILE A 585 -27.88 -31.29 -2.78
C ILE A 585 -29.08 -31.33 -3.73
N ASP A 586 -30.17 -31.92 -3.26
CA ASP A 586 -31.43 -32.07 -3.98
C ASP A 586 -32.43 -31.01 -3.51
#